data_AF-A0A259BGC5-F1
#
_entry.id   AF-A0A259BGC5-F1
#
_cell.length_a   1.000
_cell.length_b   1.000
_cell.length_c   1.000
_cell.angle_alpha   90.00
_cell.angle_beta   90.00
_cell.angle_gamma   90.00
#
_symmetry.space_group_name_H-M   'P 1'
#
loop_
_entity.id
_entity.type
_entity.pdbx_description
1 polymer ?
#
loop_
_entity_poly.entity_id
_entity_poly.type
_entity_poly.pdbx_seq_one_letter_code
_entity_poly.pdbx_strand_id
1 'polypeptide(L)' 'MDAPVLVVGAGPVGLTLAAELARHGVRARVIDKLAAPSVFCRAIGVTPRSLEMF' A
#
# COMPACT_ATOMS: atom_id res chain seq x y z
N MET A 1 -7.54 11.29 20.33
CA MET A 1 -8.58 10.64 19.50
C MET A 1 -7.86 9.75 18.52
N ASP A 2 -8.03 8.42 18.61
CA ASP A 2 -7.55 7.51 17.57
C ASP A 2 -8.46 7.70 16.34
N ALA A 3 -7.96 8.41 15.33
CA ALA A 3 -8.65 8.53 14.06
C ALA A 3 -8.34 7.28 13.23
N PRO A 4 -9.34 6.48 12.84
CA PRO A 4 -9.11 5.29 12.02
C PRO A 4 -8.59 5.71 10.64
N VAL A 5 -7.45 5.15 10.21
CA VAL A 5 -6.88 5.44 8.89
C VAL A 5 -7.58 4.60 7.83
N LEU A 6 -8.06 5.26 6.77
CA LEU A 6 -8.61 4.63 5.57
C LEU A 6 -7.67 4.90 4.39
N VAL A 7 -7.14 3.84 3.79
CA VAL A 7 -6.32 3.90 2.57
C VAL A 7 -7.22 3.52 1.39
N VAL A 8 -7.34 4.41 0.41
CA VAL A 8 -8.14 4.19 -0.79
C VAL A 8 -7.21 3.86 -1.96
N GLY A 9 -7.30 2.63 -2.46
CA GLY A 9 -6.46 2.05 -3.51
C GLY A 9 -5.45 1.04 -2.98
N ALA A 10 -5.58 -0.22 -3.41
CA ALA A 10 -4.65 -1.33 -3.16
C ALA A 10 -3.60 -1.47 -4.28
N GLY A 11 -3.15 -0.33 -4.82
CA GLY A 11 -1.97 -0.27 -5.69
C GLY A 11 -0.67 -0.25 -4.89
N PRO A 12 0.49 -0.18 -5.57
CA PRO A 12 1.80 -0.17 -4.91
C PRO A 12 1.92 0.89 -3.80
N VAL A 13 1.48 2.12 -4.07
CA VAL A 13 1.54 3.22 -3.10
C VAL A 13 0.69 2.95 -1.86
N GLY A 14 -0.57 2.53 -2.05
CA GLY A 14 -1.49 2.30 -0.93
C GLY A 14 -1.09 1.10 -0.08
N LEU A 15 -0.62 0.02 -0.72
CA LEU A 15 -0.11 -1.16 0.01
C LEU A 15 1.19 -0.85 0.76
N THR A 16 2.13 -0.09 0.17
CA THR A 16 3.33 0.36 0.88
C THR A 16 2.98 1.23 2.08
N LEU A 17 2.04 2.18 1.93
CA LEU A 17 1.57 3.00 3.05
C LEU A 17 0.93 2.15 4.16
N ALA A 18 0.04 1.22 3.79
CA ALA A 18 -0.63 0.35 4.76
C ALA A 18 0.37 -0.54 5.50
N ALA A 19 1.38 -1.07 4.80
CA ALA A 19 2.46 -1.85 5.40
C ALA A 19 3.28 -1.01 6.39
N GLU A 20 3.63 0.22 6.03
CA GLU A 20 4.39 1.11 6.90
C GLU A 20 3.57 1.50 8.15
N LEU A 21 2.30 1.87 7.98
CA LEU A 21 1.40 2.12 9.12
C LEU A 21 1.32 0.93 10.07
N ALA A 22 1.21 -0.29 9.53
CA ALA A 22 1.22 -1.50 10.34
C ALA A 22 2.54 -1.71 11.10
N ARG A 23 3.70 -1.39 10.50
CA ARG A 23 5.02 -1.44 11.17
C ARG A 23 5.12 -0.48 12.36
N HIS A 24 4.44 0.67 12.29
CA HIS A 24 4.37 1.65 13.38
C HIS A 24 3.19 1.43 14.34
N GLY A 25 2.49 0.29 14.25
CA GLY A 25 1.36 -0.04 15.13
C GLY A 25 0.08 0.74 14.85
N VAL A 26 -0.01 1.44 13.72
CA VAL A 26 -1.20 2.19 13.30
C VAL A 26 -2.12 1.28 12.48
N ARG A 27 -3.34 1.07 12.96
CA ARG A 27 -4.34 0.29 12.24
C ARG A 27 -4.90 1.09 11.06
N ALA A 28 -4.82 0.51 9.87
CA ALA A 28 -5.40 1.05 8.65
C ALA A 28 -6.35 0.04 7.99
N ARG A 29 -7.45 0.54 7.43
CA ARG A 29 -8.32 -0.22 6.53
C ARG A 29 -7.97 0.14 5.09
N VAL A 30 -7.70 -0.85 4.25
CA VAL A 30 -7.49 -0.64 2.81
C VAL A 30 -8.77 -0.99 2.06
N ILE A 31 -9.16 -0.16 1.10
CA ILE A 31 -10.25 -0.45 0.16
C ILE A 31 -9.75 -0.28 -1.27
N ASP A 32 -10.22 -1.12 -2.19
CA ASP A 32 -10.00 -0.96 -3.62
C ASP A 32 -11.33 -1.21 -4.36
N LYS A 33 -11.46 -0.61 -5.55
CA LYS A 33 -12.61 -0.83 -6.42
C LYS A 33 -12.56 -2.20 -7.10
N LEU A 34 -11.36 -2.72 -7.36
CA LEU A 34 -11.15 -4.03 -7.95
C LEU A 34 -11.40 -5.11 -6.91
N ALA A 35 -12.18 -6.12 -7.28
CA ALA A 35 -12.45 -7.27 -6.41
C ALA A 35 -11.23 -8.19 -6.25
N ALA A 36 -10.26 -8.10 -7.15
CA ALA A 36 -9.04 -8.89 -7.16
C ALA A 36 -7.87 -8.08 -7.77
N PRO A 37 -6.61 -8.43 -7.47
CA PRO A 37 -5.45 -7.79 -8.10
C PRO A 37 -5.49 -7.88 -9.63
N SER A 38 -5.04 -6.82 -10.31
CA SER A 38 -4.84 -6.85 -11.76
C SER A 38 -3.77 -7.88 -12.13
N VAL A 39 -4.07 -8.73 -13.12
CA VAL A 39 -3.10 -9.69 -13.68
C VAL A 39 -2.06 -9.04 -14.60
N PHE A 40 -2.31 -7.80 -15.01
CA PHE A 40 -1.40 -7.05 -15.88
C PHE A 40 -0.36 -6.30 -15.09
N CYS A 41 0.89 -6.41 -15.51
CA CYS A 41 1.99 -5.62 -15.00
C CYS A 41 1.94 -4.19 -15.56
N ARG A 42 2.00 -3.18 -14.67
CA ARG A 42 2.03 -1.76 -15.03
C ARG A 42 3.34 -1.07 -14.66
N ALA A 43 4.17 -1.69 -13.82
CA ALA A 43 5.44 -1.15 -13.36
C ALA A 43 6.59 -1.95 -13.96
N ILE A 44 7.55 -1.27 -14.60
CA ILE A 44 8.72 -1.93 -15.19
C ILE A 44 9.90 -1.69 -14.27
N GLY A 45 10.19 -2.69 -13.43
CA GLY A 45 11.28 -2.65 -12.47
C GLY A 45 11.01 -1.81 -11.22
N VAL A 46 12.02 -1.75 -10.35
CA VAL A 46 12.02 -0.99 -9.10
C VAL A 46 13.30 -0.18 -9.05
N THR A 47 13.22 1.10 -8.67
CA THR A 47 14.42 1.95 -8.56
C THR A 47 15.25 1.58 -7.33
N PRO A 48 16.58 1.82 -7.33
CA PRO A 48 17.43 1.53 -6.17
C PRO A 48 16.89 2.13 -4.86
N ARG A 49 16.42 3.38 -4.90
CA ARG A 49 15.87 4.04 -3.70
C ARG A 49 14.64 3.34 -3.13
N SER A 50 13.82 2.75 -3.99
CA SER A 50 12.63 2.00 -3.54
C SER A 50 13.03 0.64 -2.96
N LEU A 51 14.11 0.01 -3.43
CA LEU A 51 14.64 -1.23 -2.86
C LEU A 51 15.20 -1.03 -1.46
N GLU A 52 15.80 0.13 -1.17
CA GLU A 52 16.31 0.47 0.17
C GLU A 52 15.20 0.61 1.24
N MET A 53 13.93 0.70 0.84
CA MET A 53 12.79 0.87 1.76
C MET A 53 12.26 -0.46 2.32
N PHE A 54 12.63 -1.60 1.73
CA PHE A 54 12.15 -2.93 2.11
C PHE A 54 13.25 -3.73 2.82
#